data_AF-A0A957X5X8-F1
#
_entry.id   AF-A0A957X5X8-F1
#
_cell.length_a   1.000
_cell.length_b   1.000
_cell.length_c   1.000
_cell.angle_alpha   90.00
_cell.angle_beta   90.00
_cell.angle_gamma   90.00
#
_symmetry.space_group_name_H-M   'P 1'
#
loop_
_entity.id
_entity.type
_entity.pdbx_description
1 polymer ?
#
loop_
_entity_poly.entity_id
_entity_poly.type
_entity_poly.pdbx_seq_one_letter_code
_entity_poly.pdbx_strand_id
1 'polypeptide(L)' 'MNLQRIWTRGAIYLILLAFAAFYAMPIYVLIITGLKPFTDVNVTRMWELPKGLYFESFTQAWTLVAPNFKNSVMITVP' A
#
# COMPACT_ATOMS: atom_id res chain seq x y z
N MET A 1 3.71 -23.82 -31.87
CA MET A 1 4.46 -23.00 -30.90
C MET A 1 5.45 -23.92 -30.18
N ASN A 2 6.76 -23.70 -30.30
CA ASN A 2 7.75 -24.57 -29.63
C ASN A 2 7.50 -24.60 -28.12
N LEU A 3 7.33 -25.81 -27.56
CA LEU A 3 7.05 -26.04 -26.14
C LEU A 3 8.08 -25.32 -25.24
N GLN A 4 9.35 -25.34 -25.64
CA GLN A 4 10.46 -24.64 -24.98
C GLN A 4 10.19 -23.13 -24.83
N ARG A 5 9.58 -22.47 -25.82
CA ARG A 5 9.28 -21.04 -25.78
C ARG A 5 8.14 -20.71 -24.82
N ILE A 6 7.19 -21.62 -24.62
CA ILE A 6 6.07 -21.46 -23.67
C ILE A 6 6.60 -21.55 -22.23
N TRP A 7 7.44 -22.55 -21.94
CA TRP A 7 8.05 -22.72 -20.62
C TRP A 7 8.93 -21.54 -20.22
N THR A 8 9.77 -21.04 -21.13
CA THR A 8 10.60 -19.85 -20.85
C THR A 8 9.75 -18.61 -20.55
N ARG A 9 8.68 -18.38 -21.32
CA ARG A 9 7.77 -17.24 -21.07
C ARG A 9 7.02 -17.37 -19.75
N GLY A 10 6.54 -18.58 -19.42
CA GLY A 10 5.90 -18.86 -18.14
C GLY A 10 6.81 -18.55 -16.95
N ALA A 11 8.08 -19.01 -17.01
CA ALA A 11 9.07 -18.72 -15.98
C ALA A 11 9.36 -17.21 -15.85
N ILE A 12 9.51 -16.50 -16.97
CA ILE A 12 9.71 -15.05 -16.97
C ILE A 12 8.54 -14.33 -16.30
N TYR A 13 7.29 -14.66 -16.68
CA TYR A 13 6.12 -14.01 -16.10
C TYR A 13 5.95 -14.34 -14.62
N LEU A 14 6.28 -15.56 -14.18
CA LEU A 14 6.25 -15.92 -12.77
C LEU A 14 7.26 -15.09 -11.97
N ILE A 15 8.48 -14.93 -12.47
CA ILE A 15 9.51 -14.09 -11.84
C ILE A 15 9.06 -12.62 -11.81
N LEU A 16 8.52 -12.09 -12.90
CA LEU A 16 8.01 -10.72 -12.96
C LEU A 16 6.85 -10.52 -11.98
N LEU A 17 5.94 -11.48 -11.85
CA LEU A 17 4.83 -11.43 -10.90
C LEU A 17 5.34 -11.44 -9.45
N ALA A 18 6.35 -12.26 -9.15
CA ALA A 18 6.97 -12.29 -7.83
C ALA A 18 7.63 -10.94 -7.47
N PHE A 19 8.38 -10.34 -8.41
CA PHE A 19 8.96 -9.02 -8.21
C PHE A 19 7.90 -7.92 -8.10
N ALA A 20 6.84 -7.97 -8.89
CA ALA A 20 5.74 -7.02 -8.81
C ALA A 20 5.02 -7.12 -7.45
N ALA A 21 4.75 -8.33 -6.97
CA ALA A 21 4.17 -8.55 -5.65
C ALA A 21 5.09 -8.02 -4.54
N PHE A 22 6.39 -8.36 -4.59
CA PHE A 22 7.39 -7.86 -3.64
C PHE A 22 7.45 -6.32 -3.62
N TYR A 23 7.47 -5.69 -4.80
CA TYR A 23 7.46 -4.24 -4.93
C TYR A 23 6.16 -3.60 -4.40
N ALA A 24 5.02 -4.27 -4.53
CA ALA A 24 3.73 -3.81 -4.04
C ALA A 24 3.52 -4.03 -2.52
N MET A 25 4.33 -4.86 -1.86
CA MET A 25 4.25 -5.14 -0.42
C MET A 25 4.08 -3.90 0.47
N PRO A 26 4.90 -2.84 0.36
CA PRO A 26 4.74 -1.65 1.21
C PRO A 26 3.38 -0.96 1.01
N ILE A 27 2.85 -0.92 -0.23
CA ILE A 27 1.54 -0.35 -0.51
C ILE A 27 0.44 -1.20 0.12
N TYR A 28 0.55 -2.52 0.01
CA TYR A 28 -0.38 -3.44 0.67
C TYR A 28 -0.41 -3.22 2.19
N VAL A 29 0.76 -3.19 2.85
CA VAL A 29 0.87 -2.98 4.30
C VAL A 29 0.33 -1.60 4.70
N LEU A 30 0.60 -0.57 3.89
CA LEU A 30 0.08 0.79 4.12
C LEU A 30 -1.44 0.82 4.12
N ILE A 31 -2.08 0.19 3.13
CA ILE A 31 -3.54 0.16 3.00
C ILE A 31 -4.18 -0.59 4.17
N ILE A 32 -3.73 -1.81 4.47
CA ILE A 32 -4.32 -2.60 5.56
C ILE A 32 -4.10 -1.96 6.93
N THR A 33 -2.99 -1.24 7.12
CA THR A 33 -2.69 -0.58 8.39
C THR A 33 -3.48 0.72 8.53
N GLY A 34 -3.65 1.48 7.45
CA GLY A 34 -4.47 2.69 7.47
C GLY A 34 -5.95 2.42 7.77
N LEU A 35 -6.45 1.25 7.38
CA LEU A 35 -7.83 0.83 7.63
C LEU A 35 -8.07 0.22 9.03
N LYS A 36 -7.03 0.03 9.84
CA LYS A 36 -7.14 -0.48 11.22
C LYS A 36 -7.53 0.65 12.20
N PRO A 37 -8.18 0.30 13.33
CA PRO A 37 -8.42 1.28 14.37
C PRO A 37 -7.10 1.65 15.07
N PHE A 38 -6.99 2.88 15.58
CA PHE A 38 -5.78 3.37 16.25
C PHE A 38 -5.32 2.49 17.43
N THR A 39 -6.26 1.86 18.13
CA THR A 39 -5.99 0.96 19.26
C THR A 39 -5.31 -0.35 18.85
N ASP A 40 -5.39 -0.73 17.57
CA ASP A 40 -4.81 -1.96 17.02
C ASP A 40 -3.53 -1.72 16.20
N VAL A 41 -2.98 -0.50 16.19
CA VAL A 41 -1.70 -0.20 15.52
C VAL A 41 -0.55 -0.78 16.33
N ASN A 42 -0.30 -2.08 16.14
CA ASN A 42 0.79 -2.82 16.76
C ASN A 42 1.78 -3.30 15.69
N VAL A 43 3.07 -3.03 15.90
CA VAL A 43 4.17 -3.39 14.98
C VAL A 43 4.20 -4.90 14.69
N THR A 44 3.84 -5.75 15.65
CA THR A 44 3.84 -7.20 15.45
C THR A 44 2.65 -7.70 14.64
N ARG A 45 1.59 -6.89 14.46
CA ARG A 45 0.33 -7.26 13.80
C ARG A 45 0.05 -6.47 12.54
N MET A 46 1.04 -5.77 11.98
CA MET A 46 0.87 -4.97 10.76
C MET A 46 0.34 -5.79 9.58
N TRP A 47 0.83 -7.02 9.43
CA TRP A 47 0.47 -7.96 8.37
C TRP A 47 -0.90 -8.65 8.54
N GLU A 48 -1.52 -8.57 9.72
CA GLU A 48 -2.85 -9.15 9.93
C GLU A 48 -3.90 -8.37 9.11
N LEU A 49 -4.89 -9.06 8.58
CA LEU A 49 -6.00 -8.39 7.91
C LEU A 49 -6.81 -7.54 8.91
N PRO A 50 -7.35 -6.39 8.47
CA PRO A 50 -8.16 -5.55 9.35
C PRO A 50 -9.44 -6.30 9.74
N LYS A 51 -9.79 -6.29 11.03
CA LYS A 51 -11.02 -6.91 11.56
C LYS A 51 -12.29 -6.13 11.20
N GLY A 52 -12.12 -4.89 10.76
CA GLY A 52 -13.17 -3.98 10.31
C GLY A 52 -12.54 -2.82 9.54
N LEU A 53 -13.35 -2.06 8.81
CA LEU A 53 -12.88 -0.89 8.07
C LEU A 53 -13.07 0.36 8.92
N TYR A 54 -11.97 1.00 9.31
CA TYR A 54 -11.99 2.19 10.15
C TYR A 54 -11.46 3.40 9.36
N PHE A 55 -12.30 4.41 9.20
CA PHE A 55 -11.96 5.64 8.48
C PHE A 55 -11.67 6.84 9.38
N GLU A 56 -11.96 6.71 10.68
CA GLU A 56 -11.70 7.75 11.68
C GLU A 56 -10.23 8.19 11.66
N SER A 57 -9.32 7.24 11.46
CA SER A 57 -7.88 7.49 11.37
C SER A 57 -7.49 8.45 10.25
N PHE A 58 -8.14 8.34 9.10
CA PHE A 58 -7.93 9.25 7.97
C PHE A 58 -8.48 10.64 8.27
N THR A 59 -9.66 10.72 8.88
CA THR A 59 -10.27 12.03 9.22
C THR A 59 -9.39 12.80 10.21
N GLN A 60 -8.88 12.13 11.25
CA GLN A 60 -8.01 12.76 12.25
C GLN A 60 -6.63 13.10 11.68
N ALA A 61 -6.06 12.26 10.81
CA ALA A 61 -4.81 12.59 10.14
C ALA A 61 -4.97 13.80 9.21
N TRP A 62 -6.10 13.90 8.50
CA TRP A 62 -6.36 15.02 7.58
C TRP A 62 -6.48 16.36 8.32
N THR A 63 -7.14 16.42 9.48
CA THR A 63 -7.22 17.67 10.25
C THR A 63 -5.85 18.21 10.67
N LEU A 64 -4.90 17.31 10.93
CA LEU A 64 -3.51 17.67 11.29
C LEU A 64 -2.66 18.04 10.06
N VAL A 65 -2.85 17.35 8.93
CA VAL A 65 -2.01 17.50 7.72
C VAL A 65 -2.51 18.61 6.80
N ALA A 66 -3.81 18.88 6.76
CA ALA A 66 -4.43 19.82 5.82
C ALA A 66 -3.78 21.22 5.78
N PRO A 67 -3.38 21.86 6.92
CA PRO A 67 -2.73 23.16 6.88
C PRO A 67 -1.39 23.14 6.15
N ASN A 68 -0.56 22.11 6.41
CA ASN A 68 0.74 21.96 5.78
C ASN A 68 0.60 21.57 4.30
N PHE A 69 -0.36 20.71 3.99
CA PHE A 69 -0.69 20.34 2.62
C PHE A 69 -1.07 21.57 1.79
N LYS A 70 -1.90 22.47 2.34
CA LYS A 70 -2.25 23.74 1.69
C LYS A 70 -1.01 24.59 1.39
N ASN A 71 -0.07 24.68 2.33
CA ASN A 71 1.19 25.40 2.12
C ASN A 71 2.01 24.78 0.98
N SER A 72 2.13 23.44 0.92
CA SER A 72 2.84 22.75 -0.17
C SER A 72 2.21 23.01 -1.54
N VAL A 73 0.87 23.00 -1.62
CA VAL A 73 0.15 23.30 -2.86
C VAL A 73 0.39 24.75 -3.29
N MET A 74 0.30 25.71 -2.37
CA MET A 74 0.52 27.13 -2.65
C MET A 74 1.93 27.42 -3.20
N ILE A 75 2.93 26.66 -2.78
CA ILE A 75 4.32 26.83 -3.24
C ILE A 75 4.56 26.12 -4.58
N THR A 76 3.92 24.96 -4.80
CA THR A 76 4.23 24.09 -5.94
C THR A 76 3.43 24.45 -7.19
N VAL A 77 2.19 24.91 -7.03
CA VAL A 77 1.31 25.28 -8.14
C VAL A 77 1.50 26.77 -8.42
N PRO A 78 2.12 27.15 -9.55
CA PRO A 78 2.36 28.55 -9.90
C PRO A 78 1.09 29.32 -10.26
#